data_AF-A0A1C0SPH6-F1
#
_entry.id   AF-A0A1C0SPH6-F1
#
_cell.length_a   1.000
_cell.length_b   1.000
_cell.length_c   1.000
_cell.angle_alpha   90.00
_cell.angle_beta   90.00
_cell.angle_gamma   90.00
#
_symmetry.space_group_name_H-M   'P 1'
#
loop_
_entity.id
_entity.type
_entity.pdbx_description
1 polymer ?
#
loop_
_entity_poly.entity_id
_entity_poly.type
_entity_poly.pdbx_seq_one_letter_code
_entity_poly.pdbx_strand_id
1 'polypeptide(L)'
;MKMNPETLGGYERGDSVPDLEFFAMYKLRFSVNLDWLITGEGEMFLQDSPISEFKAEANTGVDIGLITRLADKVQVTLIQVKQKAAQRRVTEEAAKLYNELLRTVDDITDSDEVEAATTLLIYQLKKRLQQAEAEPGAGKRSA
;
A
#
# COMPACT_ATOMS: atom_id res chain seq x y z
N MET A 1 15.37 -14.82 8.20
CA MET A 1 15.34 -15.88 9.21
C MET A 1 13.90 -16.14 9.65
N LYS A 2 13.44 -17.40 9.71
CA LYS A 2 12.11 -17.76 10.23
C LYS A 2 12.29 -18.15 11.70
N MET A 3 11.58 -17.48 12.60
CA MET A 3 11.65 -17.76 14.03
C MET A 3 11.02 -19.13 14.33
N ASN A 4 11.73 -19.97 15.09
CA ASN A 4 11.21 -21.26 15.56
C ASN A 4 10.60 -21.07 16.97
N PRO A 5 9.33 -21.48 17.22
CA PRO A 5 8.71 -21.39 18.54
C PRO A 5 9.47 -22.13 19.65
N GLU A 6 10.18 -23.22 19.34
CA GLU A 6 11.01 -23.92 20.34
C GLU A 6 12.18 -23.05 20.81
N THR A 7 12.81 -22.31 19.88
CA THR A 7 13.91 -21.39 20.17
C THR A 7 13.44 -20.23 21.04
N LEU A 8 12.25 -19.67 20.76
CA LEU A 8 11.66 -18.61 21.59
C LEU A 8 11.38 -19.10 23.01
N GLY A 9 10.73 -20.26 23.14
CA GLY A 9 10.41 -20.82 24.46
C GLY A 9 11.66 -21.13 25.28
N GLY A 10 12.78 -21.48 24.63
CA GLY A 10 14.07 -21.64 25.29
C GLY A 10 14.59 -20.33 25.91
N TYR A 11 14.40 -19.20 25.21
CA TYR A 11 14.76 -17.88 25.75
C TYR A 11 13.85 -17.45 26.91
N GLU A 12 12.55 -17.66 26.81
CA GLU A 12 11.58 -17.29 27.85
C GLU A 12 11.78 -18.05 29.16
N ARG A 13 12.23 -19.31 29.09
CA ARG A 13 12.54 -20.13 30.27
C ARG A 13 13.96 -19.93 30.82
N GLY A 14 14.83 -19.25 30.07
CA GLY A 14 16.24 -19.10 30.40
C GLY A 14 17.10 -20.33 30.09
N ASP A 15 16.60 -21.26 29.26
CA ASP A 15 17.37 -22.42 28.79
C ASP A 15 18.48 -22.00 27.80
N SER A 16 18.29 -20.87 27.12
CA SER A 16 19.25 -20.29 26.18
C SER A 16 19.25 -18.76 26.27
N VAL A 17 20.31 -18.13 25.77
CA VAL A 17 20.41 -16.66 25.68
C VAL A 17 20.30 -16.23 24.22
N PRO A 18 19.46 -15.23 23.87
CA PRO A 18 19.39 -14.72 22.52
C PRO A 18 20.71 -14.06 22.09
N ASP A 19 21.07 -14.23 20.82
CA ASP A 19 22.23 -13.56 20.24
C ASP A 19 21.88 -12.19 19.64
N LEU A 20 22.89 -11.46 19.17
CA LEU A 20 22.70 -10.14 18.59
C LEU A 20 21.86 -10.18 17.30
N GLU A 21 21.96 -11.27 16.53
CA GLU A 21 21.17 -11.45 15.31
C GLU A 21 19.67 -11.58 15.62
N PHE A 22 19.33 -12.28 16.70
CA PHE A 22 17.98 -12.36 17.23
C PHE A 22 17.41 -10.99 17.61
N PHE A 23 18.18 -10.19 18.37
CA PHE A 23 17.77 -8.84 18.74
C PHE A 23 17.61 -7.91 17.53
N ALA A 24 18.55 -7.98 16.57
CA ALA A 24 18.45 -7.23 15.32
C ALA A 24 17.19 -7.62 14.53
N MET A 25 16.86 -8.91 14.47
CA MET A 25 15.62 -9.41 13.88
C MET A 25 14.39 -8.84 14.56
N TYR A 26 14.35 -8.77 15.90
CA TYR A 26 13.21 -8.20 16.63
C TYR A 26 13.02 -6.71 16.37
N LYS A 27 14.12 -5.95 16.42
CA LYS A 27 14.12 -4.52 16.12
C LYS A 27 13.66 -4.24 14.69
N LEU A 28 14.15 -5.01 13.71
CA LEU A 28 13.85 -4.79 12.30
C LEU A 28 12.46 -5.33 11.90
N ARG A 29 12.03 -6.44 12.46
CA ARG A 29 10.78 -7.11 12.04
C ARG A 29 9.55 -6.62 12.79
N PHE A 30 9.72 -6.29 14.07
CA PHE A 30 8.61 -5.95 14.96
C PHE A 30 8.72 -4.54 15.53
N SER A 31 9.73 -3.76 15.10
CA SER A 31 9.98 -2.39 15.60
C SER A 31 10.07 -2.29 17.12
N VAL A 32 10.52 -3.38 17.76
CA VAL A 32 10.66 -3.43 19.22
C VAL A 32 11.88 -2.63 19.63
N ASN A 33 11.69 -1.79 20.65
CA ASN A 33 12.78 -1.08 21.29
C ASN A 33 13.62 -2.07 22.11
N LEU A 34 14.91 -2.18 21.79
CA LEU A 34 15.80 -3.10 22.48
C LEU A 34 16.09 -2.67 23.92
N ASP A 35 16.04 -1.37 24.22
CA ASP A 35 16.18 -0.89 25.60
C ASP A 35 15.04 -1.43 26.46
N TRP A 36 13.79 -1.26 26.00
CA TRP A 36 12.62 -1.87 26.66
C TRP A 36 12.71 -3.40 26.73
N LEU A 37 13.13 -4.07 25.64
CA LEU A 37 13.18 -5.53 25.61
C LEU A 37 14.19 -6.11 26.62
N ILE A 38 15.27 -5.39 26.90
CA ILE A 38 16.36 -5.85 27.77
C ILE A 38 16.13 -5.41 29.22
N THR A 39 15.69 -4.16 29.44
CA THR A 39 15.62 -3.57 30.78
C THR A 39 14.18 -3.43 31.30
N GLY A 40 13.18 -3.50 30.42
CA GLY A 40 11.79 -3.19 30.73
C GLY A 40 11.49 -1.69 30.80
N GLU A 41 12.48 -0.83 30.50
CA GLU A 41 12.37 0.63 30.62
C GLU A 41 12.14 1.30 29.26
N GLY A 42 11.33 2.35 29.25
CA GLY A 42 10.97 3.10 28.04
C GLY A 42 9.82 2.48 27.25
N GLU A 43 9.57 3.01 26.06
CA GLU A 43 8.49 2.54 25.18
C GLU A 43 8.83 1.19 24.54
N MET A 44 7.84 0.28 24.54
CA MET A 44 7.97 -1.08 24.01
C MET A 44 8.33 -1.12 22.53
N PHE A 45 7.73 -0.20 21.78
CA PHE A 45 7.95 -0.05 20.36
C PHE A 45 8.69 1.26 20.12
N LEU A 46 9.63 1.23 19.19
CA LEU A 46 10.21 2.45 18.65
C LEU A 46 9.09 3.16 17.89
N GLN A 47 8.55 4.24 18.47
CA GLN A 47 7.83 5.24 17.67
C GLN A 47 8.86 5.78 16.68
N ASP A 48 8.56 5.60 15.39
CA ASP A 48 9.43 5.85 14.24
C ASP A 48 10.66 4.93 14.12
N SER A 49 10.46 3.84 13.38
CA SER A 49 11.53 3.01 12.83
C SER A 49 11.40 3.06 11.29
N PRO A 50 12.47 3.07 10.50
CA PRO A 50 12.47 3.47 9.07
C PRO A 50 11.68 2.56 8.10
N ILE A 51 11.01 1.53 8.60
CA ILE A 51 9.99 0.77 7.83
C ILE A 51 8.60 1.44 7.94
N SER A 52 8.40 2.27 8.97
CA SER A 52 7.21 3.10 9.22
C SER A 52 7.40 4.59 8.85
N GLU A 53 8.64 5.07 8.72
CA GLU A 53 8.94 6.46 8.32
C GLU A 53 8.71 6.75 6.81
N PHE A 54 8.35 5.74 6.00
CA PHE A 54 7.73 6.00 4.68
C PHE A 54 6.22 6.21 4.74
N LYS A 55 5.59 6.16 5.93
CA LYS A 55 4.14 6.35 6.08
C LYS A 55 3.71 7.40 7.10
N ALA A 56 4.59 7.92 7.95
CA ALA A 56 4.16 8.72 9.10
C ALA A 56 4.56 10.20 9.10
N GLU A 57 5.32 10.72 8.14
CA GLU A 57 5.52 12.16 7.98
C GLU A 57 5.01 12.67 6.63
N ALA A 58 3.92 13.47 6.73
CA ALA A 58 3.18 14.16 5.66
C ALA A 58 2.10 13.34 4.92
N ASN A 59 0.96 13.10 5.59
CA ASN A 59 -0.35 12.96 4.93
C ASN A 59 -0.83 14.30 4.32
N THR A 60 0.07 14.94 3.58
CA THR A 60 -0.14 16.11 2.71
C THR A 60 0.56 15.90 1.36
N GLY A 61 1.30 14.79 1.20
CA GLY A 61 1.96 14.39 -0.04
C GLY A 61 1.13 13.37 -0.83
N VAL A 62 1.26 13.42 -2.15
CA VAL A 62 0.65 12.45 -3.06
C VAL A 62 1.28 11.07 -2.83
N ASP A 63 0.48 10.04 -2.52
CA ASP A 63 0.97 8.65 -2.40
C ASP A 63 1.33 8.10 -3.78
N ILE A 64 2.62 8.21 -4.11
CA ILE A 64 3.18 7.79 -5.41
C ILE A 64 2.99 6.27 -5.61
N GLY A 65 3.14 5.47 -4.55
CA GLY A 65 3.01 4.01 -4.63
C GLY A 65 1.58 3.60 -4.99
N LEU A 66 0.59 4.26 -4.37
CA LEU A 66 -0.82 4.05 -4.69
C LEU A 66 -1.13 4.49 -6.13
N ILE A 67 -0.62 5.64 -6.58
CA ILE A 67 -0.80 6.09 -7.98
C ILE A 67 -0.19 5.10 -8.97
N THR A 68 1.01 4.59 -8.72
CA THR A 68 1.64 3.60 -9.61
C THR A 68 0.79 2.33 -9.70
N ARG A 69 0.32 1.82 -8.55
CA ARG A 69 -0.58 0.65 -8.53
C ARG A 69 -1.89 0.89 -9.28
N LEU A 70 -2.48 2.09 -9.16
CA LEU A 70 -3.66 2.47 -9.92
C LEU A 70 -3.35 2.55 -11.42
N ALA A 71 -2.21 3.10 -11.81
CA ALA A 71 -1.77 3.16 -13.21
C ALA A 71 -1.62 1.75 -13.83
N ASP A 72 -1.06 0.79 -13.10
CA ASP A 72 -0.95 -0.60 -13.56
C ASP A 72 -2.34 -1.22 -13.77
N LYS A 73 -3.26 -1.06 -12.80
CA LYS A 73 -4.64 -1.56 -12.92
C LYS A 73 -5.40 -0.90 -14.08
N VAL A 74 -5.21 0.40 -14.30
CA VAL A 74 -5.77 1.14 -15.44
C VAL A 74 -5.23 0.62 -16.76
N GLN A 75 -3.91 0.43 -16.86
CA GLN A 75 -3.27 -0.07 -18.06
C GLN A 75 -3.83 -1.45 -18.44
N VAL A 76 -3.89 -2.37 -17.47
CA VAL A 76 -4.50 -3.70 -17.65
C VAL A 76 -5.95 -3.57 -18.11
N THR A 77 -6.73 -2.70 -17.48
CA THR A 77 -8.15 -2.50 -17.81
C THR A 77 -8.34 -1.99 -19.24
N LEU A 78 -7.54 -1.00 -19.67
CA LEU A 78 -7.56 -0.47 -21.04
C LEU A 78 -7.23 -1.55 -22.06
N ILE A 79 -6.21 -2.38 -21.80
CA ILE A 79 -5.84 -3.51 -22.65
C ILE A 79 -7.00 -4.53 -22.72
N GLN A 80 -7.63 -4.85 -21.59
CA GLN A 80 -8.77 -5.78 -21.54
C GLN A 80 -9.95 -5.33 -22.38
N VAL A 81 -10.23 -4.02 -22.42
CA VAL A 81 -11.28 -3.45 -23.27
C VAL A 81 -10.79 -3.08 -24.67
N LYS A 82 -9.61 -3.59 -25.09
CA LYS A 82 -9.01 -3.34 -26.42
C LYS A 82 -8.81 -1.87 -26.77
N GLN A 83 -8.71 -1.00 -25.76
CA GLN A 83 -8.46 0.43 -25.92
C GLN A 83 -6.95 0.72 -25.92
N LYS A 84 -6.54 1.77 -26.64
CA LYS A 84 -5.12 2.19 -26.67
C LYS A 84 -4.66 2.65 -25.28
N ALA A 85 -3.74 1.89 -24.68
CA ALA A 85 -3.09 2.21 -23.41
C ALA A 85 -1.86 3.11 -23.61
N ALA A 86 -2.06 4.30 -24.19
CA ALA A 86 -1.00 5.30 -24.27
C ALA A 86 -0.64 5.78 -22.85
N GLN A 87 0.65 5.93 -22.56
CA GLN A 87 1.13 6.30 -21.22
C GLN A 87 0.42 7.53 -20.65
N ARG A 88 0.23 8.58 -21.47
CA ARG A 88 -0.50 9.79 -21.07
C ARG A 88 -1.94 9.51 -20.62
N ARG A 89 -2.67 8.65 -21.34
CA ARG A 89 -4.04 8.25 -20.99
C ARG A 89 -4.08 7.41 -19.71
N VAL A 90 -3.11 6.51 -19.54
CA VAL A 90 -2.98 5.71 -18.32
C VAL A 90 -2.77 6.63 -17.11
N THR A 91 -1.85 7.59 -17.22
CA THR A 91 -1.59 8.58 -16.16
C THR A 91 -2.83 9.43 -15.84
N GLU A 92 -3.54 9.91 -16.87
CA GLU A 92 -4.76 10.70 -16.68
C GLU A 92 -5.87 9.93 -15.95
N GLU A 93 -6.13 8.67 -16.34
CA GLU A 93 -7.15 7.85 -15.68
C GLU A 93 -6.72 7.39 -14.27
N ALA A 94 -5.43 7.13 -14.06
CA ALA A 94 -4.89 6.81 -12.73
C ALA A 94 -5.03 7.99 -11.76
N ALA A 95 -4.75 9.22 -12.22
CA ALA A 95 -4.91 10.42 -11.41
C ALA A 95 -6.39 10.69 -11.05
N LYS A 96 -7.33 10.42 -11.97
CA LYS A 96 -8.77 10.50 -11.68
C LYS A 96 -9.17 9.47 -10.64
N LEU A 97 -8.76 8.21 -10.82
CA LEU A 97 -9.04 7.15 -9.86
C LEU A 97 -8.47 7.44 -8.47
N TYR A 98 -7.27 7.99 -8.39
CA TYR A 98 -6.66 8.40 -7.12
C TYR A 98 -7.52 9.46 -6.41
N ASN A 99 -7.96 10.49 -7.14
CA ASN A 99 -8.84 11.50 -6.59
C ASN A 99 -10.24 10.95 -6.22
N GLU A 100 -10.77 9.97 -6.95
CA GLU A 100 -12.02 9.30 -6.62
C GLU A 100 -11.88 8.42 -5.36
N LEU A 101 -10.73 7.75 -5.23
CA LEU A 101 -10.39 6.93 -4.07
C LEU A 101 -10.33 7.78 -2.79
N LEU A 102 -9.65 8.93 -2.83
CA LEU A 102 -9.60 9.89 -1.72
C LEU A 102 -10.97 10.44 -1.28
N ARG A 103 -12.00 10.32 -2.12
CA ARG A 103 -13.38 10.72 -1.78
C ARG A 103 -14.25 9.55 -1.32
N THR A 104 -13.82 8.33 -1.62
CA THR A 104 -14.60 7.10 -1.36
C THR A 104 -14.20 6.47 -0.04
N VAL A 105 -12.90 6.55 0.29
CA VAL A 105 -12.29 5.92 1.45
C VAL A 105 -12.19 6.95 2.59
N ASP A 106 -12.59 6.55 3.80
CA ASP A 106 -12.46 7.37 5.01
C ASP A 106 -11.01 7.36 5.53
N ASP A 107 -10.38 6.18 5.57
CA ASP A 107 -8.97 6.01 5.93
C ASP A 107 -8.13 5.45 4.76
N ILE A 108 -7.40 6.34 4.07
CA ILE A 108 -6.52 5.98 2.95
C ILE A 108 -5.34 5.08 3.37
N THR A 109 -5.07 4.94 4.67
CA THR A 109 -4.01 4.08 5.19
C THR A 109 -4.50 2.65 5.45
N ASP A 110 -5.81 2.44 5.53
CA ASP A 110 -6.45 1.12 5.60
C ASP A 110 -6.35 0.42 4.24
N SER A 111 -5.49 -0.60 4.19
CA SER A 111 -5.23 -1.34 2.96
C SER A 111 -6.45 -2.12 2.46
N ASP A 112 -7.34 -2.57 3.34
CA ASP A 112 -8.51 -3.37 2.96
C ASP A 112 -9.60 -2.45 2.40
N GLU A 113 -9.82 -1.29 3.03
CA GLU A 113 -10.74 -0.26 2.53
C GLU A 113 -10.30 0.26 1.16
N VAL A 114 -9.00 0.57 1.02
CA VAL A 114 -8.40 1.02 -0.25
C VAL A 114 -8.53 -0.03 -1.35
N GLU A 115 -8.29 -1.30 -1.09
CA GLU A 115 -8.38 -2.34 -2.12
C GLU A 115 -9.84 -2.61 -2.52
N ALA A 116 -10.78 -2.58 -1.56
CA ALA A 116 -12.21 -2.71 -1.84
C ALA A 116 -12.70 -1.57 -2.74
N ALA A 117 -12.38 -0.32 -2.38
CA ALA A 117 -12.73 0.85 -3.18
C ALA A 117 -12.05 0.83 -4.56
N THR A 118 -10.76 0.47 -4.62
CA THR A 118 -10.02 0.33 -5.90
C THR A 118 -10.70 -0.69 -6.81
N THR A 119 -11.12 -1.83 -6.28
CA THR A 119 -11.80 -2.88 -7.06
C THR A 119 -13.11 -2.37 -7.65
N LEU A 120 -13.92 -1.66 -6.85
CA LEU A 120 -15.15 -1.04 -7.30
C LEU A 120 -14.90 -0.01 -8.40
N LEU A 121 -13.94 0.89 -8.20
CA LEU A 121 -13.66 1.96 -9.15
C LEU A 121 -13.10 1.43 -10.49
N ILE A 122 -12.27 0.39 -10.46
CA ILE A 122 -11.80 -0.29 -11.68
C ILE A 122 -12.97 -0.95 -12.45
N TYR A 123 -13.92 -1.56 -11.74
CA TYR A 123 -15.13 -2.08 -12.36
C TYR A 123 -15.96 -0.98 -13.04
N GLN A 124 -16.12 0.17 -12.37
CA GLN A 124 -16.83 1.32 -12.92
C GLN A 124 -16.10 1.91 -14.15
N LEU A 125 -14.77 2.03 -14.10
CA LEU A 125 -13.94 2.46 -15.23
C LEU A 125 -14.15 1.54 -16.43
N LYS A 126 -14.09 0.22 -16.22
CA LYS A 126 -14.33 -0.76 -17.28
C LYS A 126 -15.70 -0.57 -17.94
N LYS A 127 -16.76 -0.39 -17.13
CA LYS A 127 -18.12 -0.12 -17.61
C LYS A 127 -18.20 1.16 -18.44
N ARG A 128 -17.60 2.26 -17.96
CA ARG A 128 -17.54 3.55 -18.69
C ARG A 128 -16.82 3.43 -20.04
N LEU A 129 -15.71 2.71 -20.08
CA LEU A 129 -14.93 2.51 -21.31
C LEU A 129 -15.71 1.69 -22.35
N GLN A 130 -16.42 0.65 -21.92
CA GLN A 130 -17.26 -0.16 -22.80
C GLN A 130 -18.46 0.62 -23.34
N GLN A 131 -19.06 1.50 -22.52
CA GLN A 131 -20.15 2.39 -22.94
C GLN A 131 -19.69 3.44 -23.95
N ALA A 132 -18.51 4.04 -23.74
CA ALA A 132 -17.94 5.01 -24.67
C ALA A 132 -17.58 4.41 -26.05
N GLU A 133 -17.30 3.10 -26.11
CA GLU A 133 -17.11 2.39 -27.37
C GLU A 133 -18.45 2.13 -28.10
N ALA A 134 -19.53 1.93 -27.35
CA ALA A 134 -20.88 1.79 -27.91
C ALA A 134 -21.44 3.11 -28.48
N GLU A 135 -20.90 4.26 -28.06
CA GLU A 135 -21.28 5.59 -28.54
C GLU A 135 -20.08 6.37 -29.14
N PRO A 136 -19.62 6.05 -30.36
CA PRO A 136 -18.39 6.62 -30.96
C PRO A 136 -18.47 8.11 -31.38
N GLY A 137 -19.32 8.93 -30.74
CA GLY A 137 -19.66 10.29 -31.18
C GLY A 137 -19.16 11.46 -30.32
N ALA A 138 -18.77 11.27 -29.05
CA ALA A 138 -18.59 12.40 -28.12
C ALA A 138 -17.13 12.89 -27.90
N GLY A 139 -16.12 12.21 -28.45
CA GLY A 139 -14.71 12.52 -28.17
C GLY A 139 -14.07 13.66 -28.98
N LYS A 140 -14.75 14.19 -30.00
CA LYS A 140 -14.28 15.35 -30.79
C LYS A 140 -14.83 16.65 -30.21
N ARG A 141 -14.39 17.05 -29.01
CA ARG A 141 -14.45 18.45 -28.52
C ARG A 141 -13.77 18.53 -27.15
N SER A 142 -12.49 18.87 -27.16
CA SER A 142 -12.01 20.10 -26.52
C SER A 142 -10.58 20.29 -27.00
N ALA A 143 -10.46 21.21 -27.95
CA ALA A 143 -9.24 21.93 -28.25
C ALA A 143 -8.97 22.95 -27.14
#